data_AF-A0A1W2B871-F1
#
_entry.id   AF-A0A1W2B871-F1
#
_cell.length_a   1.000
_cell.length_b   1.000
_cell.length_c   1.000
_cell.angle_alpha   90.00
_cell.angle_beta   90.00
_cell.angle_gamma   90.00
#
_symmetry.space_group_name_H-M   'P 1'
#
loop_
_entity.id
_entity.type
_entity.pdbx_description
1 polymer ?
#
loop_
_entity_poly.entity_id
_entity_poly.type
_entity_poly.pdbx_seq_one_letter_code
_entity_poly.pdbx_strand_id
1 'polypeptide(L)'
;MTTTPTDTPPAADDLPDLRPIIASDEAAQAVEEVLAEYAKSSDTSHLGSLTDEELVVLMGGIEAVEPVGQWYPGLGEHPQRVSRATALRSLTSREEVIVTQDAEGDLSARVSRRLMALLRMRFEPVGLSAQSMTRQGPSWYVLRRAGDLWLREVVTAQGFHAFDLVRLDDDEELFFRGILGLLDHATASSVDGLRQPGGGAPAPGEVMTFLARQRNVTQLALVPPGEDAEPEACVVAVDEQGGTTVGTVEGDGLVYAGTAPQDVLERYRAWRGAW
;
A
#
# COMPACT_ATOMS: atom_id res chain seq x y z
N MET A 1 33.24 -36.21 -18.61
CA MET A 1 32.12 -36.29 -17.67
C MET A 1 31.35 -35.00 -17.82
N THR A 2 30.22 -35.05 -18.51
CA THR A 2 29.25 -33.95 -18.61
C THR A 2 28.43 -33.96 -17.32
N THR A 3 28.66 -33.00 -16.43
CA THR A 3 27.81 -32.74 -15.27
C THR A 3 26.54 -32.06 -15.79
N THR A 4 25.43 -32.79 -15.76
CA THR A 4 24.10 -32.23 -15.94
C THR A 4 23.87 -31.22 -14.81
N PRO A 5 23.46 -29.96 -15.09
CA PRO A 5 23.01 -29.06 -14.04
C PRO A 5 21.86 -29.73 -13.31
N THR A 6 21.91 -29.76 -11.99
CA THR A 6 20.77 -30.16 -11.17
C THR A 6 19.66 -29.14 -11.38
N ASP A 7 18.67 -29.49 -12.21
CA ASP A 7 17.43 -28.74 -12.51
C ASP A 7 16.47 -28.63 -11.29
N THR A 8 17.02 -28.52 -10.08
CA THR A 8 16.20 -28.19 -8.91
C THR A 8 16.12 -26.66 -8.85
N PRO A 9 14.96 -26.04 -9.07
CA PRO A 9 14.83 -24.61 -8.87
C PRO A 9 15.22 -24.27 -7.42
N PRO A 10 15.97 -23.18 -7.19
CA PRO A 10 16.40 -22.79 -5.86
C PRO A 10 15.19 -22.59 -4.95
N ALA A 11 15.35 -22.89 -3.65
CA ALA A 11 14.29 -22.61 -2.70
C ALA A 11 14.05 -21.10 -2.65
N ALA A 12 12.81 -20.67 -2.37
CA ALA A 12 12.50 -19.24 -2.27
C ALA A 12 13.33 -18.52 -1.19
N ASP A 13 13.85 -19.27 -0.22
CA ASP A 13 14.69 -18.76 0.87
C ASP A 13 16.16 -18.57 0.44
N ASP A 14 16.55 -19.12 -0.72
CA ASP A 14 17.91 -19.05 -1.28
C ASP A 14 18.03 -17.97 -2.37
N LEU A 15 16.99 -17.17 -2.60
CA LEU A 15 17.04 -16.11 -3.60
C LEU A 15 18.12 -15.08 -3.22
N PRO A 16 18.89 -14.59 -4.22
CA PRO A 16 19.78 -13.48 -3.97
C PRO A 16 18.97 -12.27 -3.53
N ASP A 17 19.51 -11.50 -2.58
CA ASP A 17 18.91 -10.25 -2.14
C ASP A 17 18.71 -9.32 -3.34
N LEU A 18 17.45 -8.99 -3.65
CA LEU A 18 17.12 -8.15 -4.81
C LEU A 18 17.19 -6.65 -4.49
N ARG A 19 17.36 -6.26 -3.22
CA ARG A 19 17.45 -4.84 -2.81
C ARG A 19 18.55 -4.06 -3.56
N PRO A 20 19.77 -4.62 -3.78
CA PRO A 20 20.78 -3.94 -4.59
C PRO A 20 20.36 -3.72 -6.04
N ILE A 21 19.61 -4.65 -6.64
CA ILE A 21 19.07 -4.50 -8.00
C ILE A 21 18.04 -3.36 -8.03
N ILE A 22 17.14 -3.32 -7.04
CA ILE A 22 16.11 -2.27 -6.92
C ILE A 22 16.72 -0.89 -6.64
N ALA A 23 17.87 -0.83 -5.95
CA ALA A 23 18.59 0.41 -5.67
C ALA A 23 19.57 0.85 -6.79
N SER A 24 19.65 0.09 -7.89
CA SER A 24 20.62 0.33 -8.95
C SER A 24 20.22 1.48 -9.89
N ASP A 25 21.21 2.03 -10.61
CA ASP A 25 21.00 2.99 -11.70
C ASP A 25 20.12 2.40 -12.82
N GLU A 26 20.18 1.08 -13.04
CA GLU A 26 19.33 0.39 -14.02
C GLU A 26 17.85 0.45 -13.61
N ALA A 27 17.54 0.32 -12.32
CA ALA A 27 16.19 0.48 -11.80
C ALA A 27 15.72 1.93 -11.90
N ALA A 28 16.60 2.91 -11.64
CA ALA A 28 16.29 4.33 -11.85
C ALA A 28 15.95 4.62 -13.33
N GLN A 29 16.75 4.11 -14.27
CA GLN A 29 16.45 4.23 -15.69
C GLN A 29 15.13 3.54 -16.07
N ALA A 30 14.83 2.38 -15.49
CA ALA A 30 13.56 1.69 -15.74
C ALA A 30 12.35 2.52 -15.26
N VAL A 31 12.47 3.27 -14.16
CA VAL A 31 11.44 4.23 -13.74
C VAL A 31 11.25 5.32 -14.79
N GLU A 32 12.32 5.94 -15.27
CA GLU A 32 12.23 6.98 -16.31
C GLU A 32 11.54 6.47 -17.59
N GLU A 33 11.86 5.24 -18.02
CA GLU A 33 11.25 4.61 -19.18
C GLU A 33 9.74 4.39 -19.00
N VAL A 34 9.33 3.85 -17.85
CA VAL A 34 7.92 3.62 -17.50
C VAL A 34 7.15 4.94 -17.42
N LEU A 35 7.71 5.97 -16.78
CA LEU A 35 7.08 7.30 -16.70
C LEU A 35 6.98 7.96 -18.07
N ALA A 36 7.99 7.81 -18.93
CA ALA A 36 7.98 8.33 -20.30
C ALA A 36 6.97 7.60 -21.20
N GLU A 37 6.73 6.31 -20.98
CA GLU A 37 5.67 5.55 -21.64
C GLU A 37 4.29 6.03 -21.19
N TYR A 38 4.10 6.20 -19.88
CA TYR A 38 2.87 6.76 -19.33
C TYR A 38 2.55 8.15 -19.90
N ALA A 39 3.54 9.03 -20.03
CA ALA A 39 3.34 10.37 -20.54
C ALA A 39 2.75 10.41 -21.97
N LYS A 40 2.84 9.30 -22.72
CA LYS A 40 2.23 9.14 -24.05
C LYS A 40 0.78 8.66 -24.00
N SER A 41 0.31 8.22 -22.84
CA SER A 41 -1.07 7.80 -22.55
C SER A 41 -1.86 8.91 -21.85
N SER A 42 -3.15 9.03 -22.18
CA SER A 42 -4.08 9.93 -21.48
C SER A 42 -4.61 9.33 -20.17
N ASP A 43 -4.55 8.01 -20.01
CA ASP A 43 -5.32 7.28 -18.99
C ASP A 43 -4.41 6.67 -17.91
N THR A 44 -5.02 6.31 -16.78
CA THR A 44 -4.41 5.50 -15.72
C THR A 44 -3.79 4.24 -16.31
N SER A 45 -2.53 3.99 -15.96
CA SER A 45 -1.77 2.84 -16.46
C SER A 45 -1.56 1.87 -15.32
N HIS A 46 -2.15 0.69 -15.46
CA HIS A 46 -1.87 -0.41 -14.56
C HIS A 46 -0.43 -0.86 -14.74
N LEU A 47 0.38 -0.69 -13.69
CA LEU A 47 1.77 -1.14 -13.72
C LEU A 47 1.86 -2.62 -13.43
N GLY A 48 0.99 -3.18 -12.60
CA GLY A 48 0.97 -4.60 -12.30
C GLY A 48 0.31 -4.94 -10.98
N SER A 49 0.25 -6.23 -10.69
CA SER A 49 -0.26 -6.75 -9.42
C SER A 49 0.72 -7.76 -8.83
N LEU A 50 0.84 -7.73 -7.50
CA LEU A 50 1.66 -8.65 -6.71
C LEU A 50 0.87 -9.14 -5.51
N THR A 51 1.23 -10.30 -4.97
CA THR A 51 0.72 -10.76 -3.67
C THR A 51 1.71 -10.46 -2.54
N ASP A 52 1.26 -10.52 -1.28
CA ASP A 52 2.12 -10.47 -0.09
C ASP A 52 3.31 -11.43 -0.25
N GLU A 53 3.07 -12.67 -0.68
CA GLU A 53 4.12 -13.67 -0.87
C GLU A 53 5.13 -13.25 -1.93
N GLU A 54 4.65 -12.72 -3.06
CA GLU A 54 5.52 -12.26 -4.14
C GLU A 54 6.39 -11.11 -3.68
N LEU A 55 5.83 -10.15 -2.94
CA LEU A 55 6.61 -9.07 -2.33
C LEU A 55 7.62 -9.61 -1.33
N VAL A 56 7.24 -10.54 -0.44
CA VAL A 56 8.15 -11.13 0.56
C VAL A 56 9.28 -11.90 -0.12
N VAL A 57 8.98 -12.63 -1.20
CA VAL A 57 9.98 -13.32 -2.03
C VAL A 57 10.97 -12.32 -2.62
N LEU A 58 10.48 -11.18 -3.09
CA LEU A 58 11.30 -10.14 -3.70
C LEU A 58 12.15 -9.36 -2.69
N MET A 59 11.66 -9.19 -1.46
CA MET A 59 12.24 -8.27 -0.46
C MET A 59 12.86 -8.94 0.77
N GLY A 60 12.70 -10.26 0.91
CA GLY A 60 13.35 -11.08 1.94
C GLY A 60 12.66 -11.09 3.31
N GLY A 61 11.52 -10.42 3.50
CA GLY A 61 10.81 -10.40 4.79
C GLY A 61 9.48 -9.66 4.75
N ILE A 62 8.60 -9.95 5.71
CA ILE A 62 7.27 -9.31 5.85
C ILE A 62 7.43 -7.84 6.25
N GLU A 63 8.38 -7.56 7.13
CA GLU A 63 8.68 -6.23 7.67
C GLU A 63 9.15 -5.27 6.57
N ALA A 64 9.70 -5.79 5.48
CA ALA A 64 10.20 -5.00 4.36
C ALA A 64 9.10 -4.64 3.33
N VAL A 65 7.90 -5.23 3.46
CA VAL A 65 6.85 -5.14 2.43
C VAL A 65 5.54 -4.57 2.95
N GLU A 66 5.50 -4.04 4.17
CA GLU A 66 4.31 -3.38 4.67
C GLU A 66 3.79 -2.29 3.70
N PRO A 67 2.45 -2.08 3.65
CA PRO A 67 1.41 -2.82 4.36
C PRO A 67 1.18 -4.23 3.79
N VAL A 68 0.72 -5.18 4.61
CA VAL A 68 0.42 -6.57 4.20
C VAL A 68 -0.99 -6.99 4.62
N GLY A 69 -1.58 -7.92 3.86
CA GLY A 69 -2.86 -8.52 4.20
C GLY A 69 -2.81 -9.34 5.50
N GLN A 70 -3.98 -9.82 5.95
CA GLN A 70 -4.05 -10.68 7.15
C GLN A 70 -3.73 -12.14 6.85
N TRP A 71 -3.84 -12.56 5.58
CA TRP A 71 -3.74 -13.96 5.20
C TRP A 71 -2.33 -14.51 5.39
N TYR A 72 -1.35 -13.94 4.68
CA TYR A 72 0.02 -14.45 4.68
C TYR A 72 0.72 -14.41 6.05
N PRO A 73 0.66 -13.29 6.81
CA PRO A 73 1.24 -13.25 8.15
C PRO A 73 0.54 -14.18 9.14
N GLY A 74 -0.73 -14.52 8.90
CA GLY A 74 -1.49 -15.45 9.73
C GLY A 74 -1.16 -16.93 9.51
N LEU A 75 -0.37 -17.26 8.47
CA LEU A 75 0.09 -18.61 8.20
C LEU A 75 1.22 -19.04 9.15
N GLY A 76 1.31 -20.35 9.42
CA GLY A 76 2.49 -20.92 10.07
C GLY A 76 3.72 -20.95 9.14
N GLU A 77 4.91 -21.12 9.72
CA GLU A 77 6.19 -21.08 9.00
C GLU A 77 6.26 -22.02 7.79
N HIS A 78 5.77 -23.26 7.92
CA HIS A 78 5.79 -24.22 6.81
C HIS A 78 4.86 -23.80 5.64
N PRO A 79 3.57 -23.50 5.87
CA PRO A 79 2.72 -22.90 4.85
C PRO A 79 3.28 -21.62 4.21
N GLN A 80 3.94 -20.73 4.97
CA GLN A 80 4.58 -19.54 4.40
C GLN A 80 5.69 -19.91 3.41
N ARG A 81 6.59 -20.84 3.77
CA ARG A 81 7.64 -21.33 2.85
C ARG A 81 7.07 -21.90 1.55
N VAL A 82 6.00 -22.70 1.64
CA VAL A 82 5.33 -23.27 0.45
C VAL A 82 4.70 -22.17 -0.41
N SER A 83 4.09 -21.16 0.22
CA SER A 83 3.46 -20.04 -0.47
C SER A 83 4.51 -19.17 -1.18
N ARG A 84 5.65 -18.89 -0.55
CA ARG A 84 6.81 -18.23 -1.17
C ARG A 84 7.36 -19.00 -2.37
N ALA A 85 7.53 -20.31 -2.25
CA ALA A 85 7.97 -21.14 -3.37
C ALA A 85 6.98 -21.09 -4.56
N THR A 86 5.68 -21.04 -4.26
CA THR A 86 4.63 -20.90 -5.29
C THR A 86 4.67 -19.51 -5.93
N ALA A 87 4.86 -18.46 -5.13
CA ALA A 87 5.01 -17.08 -5.58
C ALA A 87 6.23 -16.89 -6.50
N LEU A 88 7.40 -17.46 -6.13
CA LEU A 88 8.57 -17.45 -7.02
C LEU A 88 8.26 -18.13 -8.36
N ARG A 89 7.58 -19.29 -8.35
CA ARG A 89 7.16 -19.96 -9.60
C ARG A 89 6.22 -19.09 -10.43
N SER A 90 5.29 -18.37 -9.79
CA SER A 90 4.41 -17.40 -10.45
C SER A 90 5.23 -16.29 -11.11
N LEU A 91 6.13 -15.64 -10.37
CA LEU A 91 7.01 -14.59 -10.88
C LEU A 91 7.87 -15.08 -12.06
N THR A 92 8.46 -16.27 -11.96
CA THR A 92 9.25 -16.87 -13.04
C THR A 92 8.40 -17.22 -14.26
N SER A 93 7.17 -17.74 -14.05
CA SER A 93 6.26 -18.04 -15.17
C SER A 93 5.79 -16.80 -15.93
N ARG A 94 5.78 -15.63 -15.27
CA ARG A 94 5.51 -14.33 -15.87
C ARG A 94 6.77 -13.65 -16.43
N GLU A 95 7.92 -14.33 -16.41
CA GLU A 95 9.24 -13.80 -16.78
C GLU A 95 9.65 -12.54 -15.98
N GLU A 96 9.05 -12.34 -14.80
CA GLU A 96 9.32 -11.19 -13.94
C GLU A 96 10.60 -11.37 -13.15
N VAL A 97 10.90 -12.61 -12.76
CA VAL A 97 12.13 -13.00 -12.07
C VAL A 97 12.67 -14.28 -12.69
N ILE A 98 13.86 -14.22 -13.26
CA ILE A 98 14.59 -15.39 -13.75
C ILE A 98 15.79 -15.59 -12.85
N VAL A 99 15.85 -16.76 -12.21
CA VAL A 99 16.99 -17.16 -11.39
C VAL A 99 17.86 -18.11 -12.20
N THR A 100 19.14 -17.78 -12.30
CA THR A 100 20.16 -18.59 -12.96
C THR A 100 21.22 -18.99 -11.95
N GLN A 101 21.72 -20.22 -12.10
CA GLN A 101 22.84 -20.72 -11.32
C GLN A 101 24.05 -20.85 -12.24
N ASP A 102 25.21 -20.34 -11.82
CA ASP A 102 26.45 -20.52 -12.56
C ASP A 102 27.09 -21.91 -12.31
N ALA A 103 28.27 -22.15 -12.90
CA ALA A 103 28.94 -23.45 -12.81
C ALA A 103 29.51 -23.72 -11.39
N GLU A 104 29.75 -22.65 -10.63
CA GLU A 104 30.25 -22.65 -9.27
C GLU A 104 29.13 -22.83 -8.24
N GLY A 105 27.87 -22.67 -8.67
CA GLY A 105 26.68 -22.85 -7.86
C GLY A 105 26.09 -21.54 -7.32
N ASP A 106 26.66 -20.39 -7.69
CA ASP A 106 26.18 -19.08 -7.25
C ASP A 106 24.90 -18.70 -8.00
N LEU A 107 23.92 -18.22 -7.24
CA LEU A 107 22.62 -17.81 -7.76
C LEU A 107 22.67 -16.33 -8.16
N SER A 108 22.19 -16.06 -9.37
CA SER A 108 21.96 -14.72 -9.88
C SER A 108 20.49 -14.59 -10.27
N ALA A 109 19.90 -13.42 -10.02
CA ALA A 109 18.53 -13.13 -10.41
C ALA A 109 18.50 -11.98 -11.41
N ARG A 110 17.70 -12.14 -12.46
CA ARG A 110 17.33 -11.08 -13.39
C ARG A 110 15.88 -10.72 -13.13
N VAL A 111 15.61 -9.44 -12.93
CA VAL A 111 14.26 -8.90 -12.71
C VAL A 111 13.82 -8.16 -13.97
N SER A 112 12.54 -8.23 -14.34
CA SER A 112 12.03 -7.47 -15.48
C SER A 112 12.16 -5.96 -15.22
N ARG A 113 12.34 -5.16 -16.27
CA ARG A 113 12.43 -3.69 -16.12
C ARG A 113 11.19 -3.09 -15.48
N ARG A 114 10.00 -3.59 -15.87
CA ARG A 114 8.71 -3.15 -15.30
C ARG A 114 8.66 -3.40 -13.80
N LEU A 115 9.04 -4.60 -13.35
CA LEU A 115 9.03 -4.95 -11.93
C LEU A 115 10.10 -4.18 -11.15
N MET A 116 11.31 -3.99 -11.71
CA MET A 116 12.32 -3.13 -11.10
C MET A 116 11.83 -1.71 -10.88
N ALA A 117 11.20 -1.11 -11.90
CA ALA A 117 10.63 0.23 -11.81
C ALA A 117 9.52 0.31 -10.74
N LEU A 118 8.60 -0.66 -10.74
CA LEU A 118 7.52 -0.75 -9.75
C LEU A 118 8.09 -0.82 -8.33
N LEU A 119 9.01 -1.75 -8.08
CA LEU A 119 9.61 -1.92 -6.76
C LEU A 119 10.38 -0.66 -6.34
N ARG A 120 11.15 -0.04 -7.24
CA ARG A 120 11.86 1.22 -6.98
C ARG A 120 10.90 2.31 -6.54
N MET A 121 9.82 2.55 -7.30
CA MET A 121 8.79 3.53 -6.96
C MET A 121 8.06 3.20 -5.65
N ARG A 122 7.87 1.91 -5.34
CA ARG A 122 7.25 1.47 -4.08
C ARG A 122 8.11 1.80 -2.85
N PHE A 123 9.42 1.96 -3.00
CA PHE A 123 10.31 2.35 -1.91
C PHE A 123 10.51 3.86 -1.77
N GLU A 124 9.86 4.66 -2.61
CA GLU A 124 9.76 6.10 -2.36
C GLU A 124 8.93 6.36 -1.09
N PRO A 125 9.19 7.47 -0.36
CA PRO A 125 8.42 7.84 0.82
C PRO A 125 6.91 7.91 0.54
N VAL A 126 6.12 7.45 1.51
CA VAL A 126 4.66 7.52 1.45
C VAL A 126 4.22 8.97 1.61
N GLY A 127 3.47 9.48 0.63
CA GLY A 127 2.84 10.81 0.69
C GLY A 127 1.44 10.76 1.30
N LEU A 128 0.70 9.66 1.08
CA LEU A 128 -0.62 9.43 1.67
C LEU A 128 -0.80 7.95 1.97
N SER A 129 -1.35 7.65 3.15
CA SER A 129 -1.81 6.31 3.51
C SER A 129 -3.22 6.37 4.09
N ALA A 130 -4.11 5.53 3.56
CA ALA A 130 -5.45 5.33 4.08
C ALA A 130 -5.65 3.84 4.37
N GLN A 131 -5.76 3.48 5.64
CA GLN A 131 -6.09 2.13 6.07
C GLN A 131 -7.58 2.04 6.43
N SER A 132 -8.36 1.37 5.59
CA SER A 132 -9.80 1.19 5.78
C SER A 132 -10.11 -0.18 6.35
N MET A 133 -10.92 -0.22 7.41
CA MET A 133 -11.42 -1.48 7.97
C MET A 133 -12.67 -1.92 7.22
N THR A 134 -12.54 -2.99 6.43
CA THR A 134 -13.65 -3.59 5.70
C THR A 134 -14.19 -4.82 6.42
N ARG A 135 -15.33 -5.36 5.97
CA ARG A 135 -15.85 -6.65 6.47
C ARG A 135 -14.90 -7.83 6.25
N GLN A 136 -14.00 -7.74 5.28
CA GLN A 136 -13.03 -8.79 4.96
C GLN A 136 -11.70 -8.62 5.72
N GLY A 137 -11.53 -7.51 6.44
CA GLY A 137 -10.29 -7.13 7.09
C GLY A 137 -9.79 -5.75 6.63
N PRO A 138 -8.62 -5.32 7.10
CA PRO A 138 -8.01 -4.06 6.71
C PRO A 138 -7.65 -4.08 5.22
N SER A 139 -7.81 -2.94 4.58
CA SER A 139 -7.35 -2.65 3.23
C SER A 139 -6.60 -1.34 3.24
N TRP A 140 -5.70 -1.14 2.28
CA TRP A 140 -4.89 0.06 2.21
C TRP A 140 -5.01 0.71 0.84
N TYR A 141 -4.94 2.03 0.86
CA TYR A 141 -4.71 2.88 -0.30
C TYR A 141 -3.52 3.76 0.03
N VAL A 142 -2.46 3.65 -0.77
CA VAL A 142 -1.19 4.32 -0.52
C VAL A 142 -0.78 5.06 -1.78
N LEU A 143 -0.35 6.32 -1.63
CA LEU A 143 0.25 7.11 -2.70
C LEU A 143 1.72 7.40 -2.39
N ARG A 144 2.58 7.14 -3.37
CA ARG A 144 4.01 7.50 -3.35
C ARG A 144 4.36 8.33 -4.57
N ARG A 145 5.23 9.31 -4.40
CA ARG A 145 5.65 10.17 -5.51
C ARG A 145 6.51 9.37 -6.49
N ALA A 146 6.25 9.54 -7.78
CA ALA A 146 6.98 8.91 -8.87
C ALA A 146 7.27 9.97 -9.96
N GLY A 147 8.23 10.86 -9.68
CA GLY A 147 8.48 12.05 -10.50
C GLY A 147 7.32 13.06 -10.43
N ASP A 148 6.69 13.31 -11.58
CA ASP A 148 5.50 14.16 -11.72
C ASP A 148 4.18 13.39 -11.59
N LEU A 149 4.26 12.06 -11.45
CA LEU A 149 3.13 11.16 -11.25
C LEU A 149 3.15 10.58 -9.83
N TRP A 150 2.13 9.78 -9.54
CA TRP A 150 2.01 9.05 -8.29
C TRP A 150 1.82 7.57 -8.55
N LEU A 151 2.56 6.76 -7.79
CA LEU A 151 2.29 5.34 -7.66
C LEU A 151 1.18 5.15 -6.65
N ARG A 152 0.01 4.71 -7.12
CA ARG A 152 -1.09 4.24 -6.29
C ARG A 152 -0.93 2.75 -6.03
N GLU A 153 -0.89 2.37 -4.76
CA GLU A 153 -0.94 0.99 -4.30
C GLU A 153 -2.25 0.76 -3.54
N VAL A 154 -3.05 -0.19 -4.01
CA VAL A 154 -4.26 -0.65 -3.30
C VAL A 154 -4.02 -2.08 -2.81
N VAL A 155 -4.15 -2.28 -1.50
CA VAL A 155 -3.92 -3.57 -0.84
C VAL A 155 -5.21 -4.10 -0.25
N THR A 156 -5.55 -5.32 -0.64
CA THR A 156 -6.74 -6.02 -0.12
C THR A 156 -6.43 -6.72 1.21
N ALA A 157 -7.47 -7.07 1.96
CA ALA A 157 -7.31 -7.82 3.21
C ALA A 157 -6.65 -9.20 3.02
N GLN A 158 -6.75 -9.76 1.82
CA GLN A 158 -6.14 -11.04 1.45
C GLN A 158 -4.68 -10.92 1.01
N GLY A 159 -4.11 -9.71 0.93
CA GLY A 159 -2.71 -9.53 0.52
C GLY A 159 -2.50 -9.41 -0.99
N PHE A 160 -3.53 -9.00 -1.75
CA PHE A 160 -3.34 -8.60 -3.15
C PHE A 160 -3.04 -7.11 -3.24
N HIS A 161 -1.97 -6.76 -3.95
CA HIS A 161 -1.54 -5.40 -4.25
C HIS A 161 -1.78 -5.11 -5.73
N ALA A 162 -2.50 -4.03 -6.01
CA ALA A 162 -2.62 -3.46 -7.34
C ALA A 162 -1.84 -2.14 -7.39
N PHE A 163 -1.03 -1.98 -8.44
CA PHE A 163 -0.18 -0.81 -8.64
C PHE A 163 -0.56 -0.09 -9.93
N ASP A 164 -0.92 1.19 -9.80
CA ASP A 164 -1.27 2.04 -10.93
C ASP A 164 -0.47 3.35 -10.88
N LEU A 165 -0.10 3.88 -12.05
CA LEU A 165 0.34 5.27 -12.15
C LEU A 165 -0.86 6.18 -12.36
N VAL A 166 -0.91 7.25 -11.57
CA VAL A 166 -2.01 8.21 -11.55
C VAL A 166 -1.50 9.65 -11.53
N ARG A 167 -2.36 10.57 -11.95
CA ARG A 167 -2.26 12.00 -11.67
C ARG A 167 -3.16 12.32 -10.48
N LEU A 168 -2.83 13.33 -9.69
CA LEU A 168 -3.73 13.81 -8.64
C LEU A 168 -4.74 14.80 -9.24
N ASP A 169 -5.68 14.28 -10.03
CA ASP A 169 -6.77 15.05 -10.63
C ASP A 169 -8.11 14.73 -9.94
N ASP A 170 -9.22 15.10 -10.57
CA ASP A 170 -10.56 14.89 -10.02
C ASP A 170 -10.99 13.41 -10.05
N ASP A 171 -10.43 12.60 -10.96
CA ASP A 171 -10.71 11.15 -11.00
C ASP A 171 -10.03 10.45 -9.82
N GLU A 172 -8.81 10.86 -9.47
CA GLU A 172 -8.13 10.35 -8.27
C GLU A 172 -8.79 10.84 -6.97
N GLU A 173 -9.30 12.08 -6.94
CA GLU A 173 -10.12 12.56 -5.82
C GLU A 173 -11.39 11.72 -5.66
N LEU A 174 -12.06 11.37 -6.76
CA LEU A 174 -13.23 10.49 -6.75
C LEU A 174 -12.88 9.09 -6.23
N PHE A 175 -11.72 8.55 -6.63
CA PHE A 175 -11.22 7.27 -6.14
C PHE A 175 -10.97 7.32 -4.62
N PHE A 176 -10.23 8.33 -4.16
CA PHE A 176 -9.95 8.58 -2.74
C PHE A 176 -11.24 8.70 -1.91
N ARG A 177 -12.22 9.42 -2.42
CA ARG A 177 -13.54 9.55 -1.80
C ARG A 177 -14.24 8.19 -1.64
N GLY A 178 -14.09 7.31 -2.64
CA GLY A 178 -14.58 5.93 -2.60
C GLY A 178 -13.90 5.09 -1.51
N ILE A 179 -12.58 5.23 -1.34
CA ILE A 179 -11.81 4.58 -0.25
C ILE A 179 -12.33 5.00 1.12
N LEU A 180 -12.60 6.28 1.31
CA LEU A 180 -13.18 6.80 2.56
C LEU A 180 -14.64 6.37 2.78
N GLY A 181 -15.31 5.84 1.76
CA GLY A 181 -16.72 5.44 1.83
C GLY A 181 -17.68 6.63 1.90
N LEU A 182 -17.25 7.82 1.48
CA LEU A 182 -18.06 9.04 1.54
C LEU A 182 -19.14 9.03 0.45
N LEU A 183 -20.39 8.86 0.86
CA LEU A 183 -21.56 8.86 -0.02
C LEU A 183 -21.88 10.26 -0.57
N ASP A 184 -22.56 10.35 -1.73
CA ASP A 184 -22.85 11.65 -2.37
C ASP A 184 -23.74 12.55 -1.51
N HIS A 185 -24.57 11.92 -0.68
CA HIS A 185 -25.51 12.57 0.23
C HIS A 185 -25.00 12.57 1.68
N ALA A 186 -23.71 12.29 1.91
CA ALA A 186 -23.14 12.25 3.25
C ALA A 186 -23.24 13.63 3.92
N THR A 187 -23.46 13.63 5.23
CA THR A 187 -23.54 14.84 6.06
C THR A 187 -22.67 14.67 7.30
N ALA A 188 -22.41 15.76 8.02
CA ALA A 188 -21.82 15.63 9.36
C ALA A 188 -22.71 14.77 10.27
N SER A 189 -22.11 13.88 11.04
CA SER A 189 -22.82 13.14 12.09
C SER A 189 -23.16 14.06 13.27
N SER A 190 -23.97 13.57 14.21
CA SER A 190 -24.28 14.30 15.45
C SER A 190 -23.28 14.03 16.58
N VAL A 191 -22.17 13.35 16.31
CA VAL A 191 -21.14 13.07 17.33
C VAL A 191 -20.44 14.37 17.70
N ASP A 192 -20.25 14.61 18.99
CA ASP A 192 -19.58 15.80 19.48
C ASP A 192 -18.68 15.45 20.67
N GLY A 193 -17.36 15.61 20.49
CA GLY A 193 -16.37 15.49 21.55
C GLY A 193 -16.19 14.08 22.14
N LEU A 194 -16.52 13.01 21.42
CA LEU A 194 -16.30 11.63 21.89
C LEU A 194 -14.79 11.35 21.96
N ARG A 195 -14.28 10.97 23.14
CA ARG A 195 -12.83 10.86 23.38
C ARG A 195 -12.36 9.42 23.46
N GLN A 196 -11.30 9.10 22.74
CA GLN A 196 -10.53 7.86 22.88
C GLN A 196 -9.16 8.20 23.47
N PRO A 197 -8.84 7.75 24.70
CA PRO A 197 -7.54 7.99 25.31
C PRO A 197 -6.43 7.24 24.57
N GLY A 198 -5.21 7.78 24.69
CA GLY A 198 -3.99 7.20 24.16
C GLY A 198 -3.38 6.08 25.00
N GLY A 199 -2.11 5.77 24.68
CA GLY A 199 -1.23 5.01 25.58
C GLY A 199 -1.52 3.52 25.70
N GLY A 200 -2.19 2.92 24.71
CA GLY A 200 -2.46 1.47 24.68
C GLY A 200 -3.57 1.02 25.65
N ALA A 201 -4.26 1.94 26.31
CA ALA A 201 -5.45 1.62 27.07
C ALA A 201 -6.57 1.13 26.14
N PRO A 202 -7.41 0.17 26.57
CA PRO A 202 -8.59 -0.21 25.81
C PRO A 202 -9.48 1.00 25.53
N ALA A 203 -9.99 1.10 24.30
CA ALA A 203 -10.94 2.15 23.97
C ALA A 203 -12.19 2.08 24.88
N PRO A 204 -12.72 3.23 25.34
CA PRO A 204 -13.93 3.29 26.13
C PRO A 204 -15.10 2.55 25.46
N GLY A 205 -15.98 1.95 26.26
CA GLY A 205 -17.13 1.19 25.73
C GLY A 205 -18.04 2.01 24.80
N GLU A 206 -18.15 3.32 25.04
CA GLU A 206 -18.85 4.26 24.16
C GLU A 206 -18.17 4.41 22.79
N VAL A 207 -16.84 4.53 22.74
CA VAL A 207 -16.06 4.59 21.49
C VAL A 207 -16.21 3.28 20.73
N MET A 208 -16.10 2.14 21.41
CA MET A 208 -16.29 0.83 20.77
C MET A 208 -17.69 0.67 20.21
N THR A 209 -18.72 1.10 20.95
CA THR A 209 -20.11 1.06 20.48
C THR A 209 -20.34 1.98 19.29
N PHE A 210 -19.72 3.17 19.30
CA PHE A 210 -19.75 4.10 18.18
C PHE A 210 -19.09 3.51 16.93
N LEU A 211 -17.84 3.04 17.04
CA LEU A 211 -17.08 2.48 15.92
C LEU A 211 -17.75 1.23 15.33
N ALA A 212 -18.36 0.39 16.17
CA ALA A 212 -19.09 -0.81 15.72
C ALA A 212 -20.34 -0.52 14.87
N ARG A 213 -20.86 0.72 14.91
CA ARG A 213 -22.00 1.16 14.08
C ARG A 213 -21.58 1.77 12.74
N GLN A 214 -20.29 1.97 12.54
CA GLN A 214 -19.78 2.59 11.33
C GLN A 214 -19.76 1.56 10.20
N ARG A 215 -20.15 2.00 9.01
CA ARG A 215 -20.04 1.21 7.79
C ARG A 215 -18.59 1.14 7.34
N ASN A 216 -17.88 2.26 7.44
CA ASN A 216 -16.48 2.38 7.06
C ASN A 216 -15.72 3.16 8.13
N VAL A 217 -14.53 2.69 8.48
CA VAL A 217 -13.60 3.40 9.36
C VAL A 217 -12.24 3.40 8.69
N THR A 218 -11.70 4.57 8.40
CA THR A 218 -10.43 4.75 7.72
C THR A 218 -9.47 5.56 8.57
N GLN A 219 -8.31 5.00 8.88
CA GLN A 219 -7.19 5.76 9.41
C GLN A 219 -6.47 6.41 8.23
N LEU A 220 -6.45 7.74 8.21
CA LEU A 220 -5.86 8.53 7.15
C LEU A 220 -4.62 9.24 7.69
N ALA A 221 -3.52 9.15 6.96
CA ALA A 221 -2.30 9.92 7.17
C ALA A 221 -1.94 10.65 5.87
N LEU A 222 -1.88 11.98 5.94
CA LEU A 222 -1.45 12.87 4.87
C LEU A 222 -0.07 13.41 5.23
N VAL A 223 0.95 13.05 4.44
CA VAL A 223 2.33 13.50 4.66
C VAL A 223 2.60 14.69 3.73
N PRO A 224 2.83 15.90 4.26
CA PRO A 224 3.21 17.05 3.44
C PRO A 224 4.60 16.85 2.81
N PRO A 225 4.95 17.59 1.75
CA PRO A 225 6.32 17.56 1.22
C PRO A 225 7.31 18.21 2.19
N GLY A 226 8.51 17.65 2.26
CA GLY A 226 9.63 18.12 3.09
C GLY A 226 10.13 17.05 4.06
N GLU A 227 11.43 17.08 4.38
CA GLU A 227 12.07 16.04 5.22
C GLU A 227 11.58 16.05 6.68
N ASP A 228 11.17 17.22 7.19
CA ASP A 228 10.71 17.42 8.58
C ASP A 228 9.19 17.64 8.68
N ALA A 229 8.44 17.33 7.61
CA ALA A 229 7.00 17.52 7.57
C ALA A 229 6.28 16.47 8.45
N GLU A 230 5.62 16.94 9.50
CA GLU A 230 4.81 16.07 10.37
C GLU A 230 3.53 15.60 9.64
N PRO A 231 3.23 14.29 9.62
CA PRO A 231 2.00 13.77 9.03
C PRO A 231 0.75 14.30 9.74
N GLU A 232 -0.24 14.74 8.97
CA GLU A 232 -1.59 14.96 9.49
C GLU A 232 -2.31 13.61 9.54
N ALA A 233 -2.58 13.11 10.76
CA ALA A 233 -3.30 11.86 10.98
C ALA A 233 -4.71 12.11 11.51
N CYS A 234 -5.70 11.41 10.95
CA CYS A 234 -7.06 11.41 11.46
C CYS A 234 -7.77 10.08 11.19
N VAL A 235 -8.88 9.84 11.87
CA VAL A 235 -9.77 8.70 11.63
C VAL A 235 -11.07 9.20 11.01
N VAL A 236 -11.37 8.80 9.78
CA VAL A 236 -12.63 9.09 9.11
C VAL A 236 -13.59 7.92 9.33
N ALA A 237 -14.70 8.15 10.00
CA ALA A 237 -15.75 7.17 10.26
C ALA A 237 -17.04 7.59 9.54
N VAL A 238 -17.62 6.67 8.78
CA VAL A 238 -18.85 6.87 8.02
C VAL A 238 -19.87 5.82 8.41
N ASP A 239 -21.06 6.23 8.83
CA ASP A 239 -22.16 5.31 9.18
C ASP A 239 -22.95 4.84 7.94
N GLU A 240 -23.91 3.93 8.13
CA GLU A 240 -24.73 3.39 7.04
C GLU A 240 -25.63 4.44 6.35
N GLN A 241 -25.93 5.56 7.01
CA GLN A 241 -26.76 6.65 6.50
C GLN A 241 -25.93 7.77 5.84
N GLY A 242 -24.59 7.66 5.86
CA GLY A 242 -23.67 8.66 5.34
C GLY A 242 -23.27 9.74 6.36
N GLY A 243 -23.59 9.56 7.64
CA GLY A 243 -23.10 10.42 8.71
C GLY A 243 -21.58 10.29 8.85
N THR A 244 -20.86 11.40 8.68
CA THR A 244 -19.41 11.47 8.69
C THR A 244 -18.89 12.07 10.00
N THR A 245 -17.95 11.36 10.61
CA THR A 245 -17.28 11.76 11.86
C THR A 245 -15.77 11.69 11.64
N VAL A 246 -15.03 12.69 12.11
CA VAL A 246 -13.58 12.68 12.08
C VAL A 246 -13.03 12.64 13.51
N GLY A 247 -12.18 11.65 13.77
CA GLY A 247 -11.33 11.56 14.95
C GLY A 247 -10.01 12.28 14.67
N THR A 248 -9.74 13.37 15.37
CA THR A 248 -8.47 14.10 15.26
C THR A 248 -7.56 13.80 16.44
N VAL A 249 -6.25 13.78 16.23
CA VAL A 249 -5.28 13.57 17.30
C VAL A 249 -5.24 14.81 18.20
N GLU A 250 -5.54 14.62 19.49
CA GLU A 250 -5.40 15.64 20.53
C GLU A 250 -4.58 15.06 21.69
N GLY A 251 -3.37 15.56 21.90
CA GLY A 251 -2.46 15.02 22.92
C GLY A 251 -2.06 13.59 22.56
N ASP A 252 -2.35 12.64 23.45
CA ASP A 252 -2.08 11.22 23.24
C ASP A 252 -3.27 10.44 22.65
N GLY A 253 -4.45 11.05 22.55
CA GLY A 253 -5.69 10.40 22.16
C GLY A 253 -6.33 10.93 20.88
N LEU A 254 -7.56 10.48 20.63
CA LEU A 254 -8.41 10.96 19.54
C LEU A 254 -9.67 11.63 20.10
N VAL A 255 -10.11 12.68 19.43
CA VAL A 255 -11.41 13.32 19.66
C VAL A 255 -12.23 13.28 18.38
N TYR A 256 -13.38 12.62 18.47
CA TYR A 256 -14.31 12.42 17.38
C TYR A 256 -15.40 13.49 17.39
N ALA A 257 -15.62 14.12 16.24
CA ALA A 257 -16.69 15.09 16.01
C ALA A 257 -17.29 14.93 14.61
N GLY A 258 -18.58 15.21 14.48
CA GLY A 258 -19.27 15.28 13.20
C GLY A 258 -18.60 16.31 12.30
N THR A 259 -18.24 15.90 11.09
CA THR A 259 -17.49 16.73 10.14
C THR A 259 -18.15 16.64 8.78
N ALA A 260 -18.28 17.75 8.07
CA ALA A 260 -18.87 17.71 6.74
C ALA A 260 -17.92 16.95 5.79
N PRO A 261 -18.43 16.09 4.89
CA PRO A 261 -17.57 15.38 3.94
C PRO A 261 -16.70 16.31 3.10
N GLN A 262 -17.19 17.52 2.79
CA GLN A 262 -16.42 18.51 2.03
C GLN A 262 -15.19 18.99 2.80
N ASP A 263 -15.26 19.13 4.12
CA ASP A 263 -14.09 19.52 4.93
C ASP A 263 -13.00 18.44 4.88
N VAL A 264 -13.39 17.15 4.78
CA VAL A 264 -12.44 16.04 4.59
C VAL A 264 -11.79 16.10 3.21
N LEU A 265 -12.58 16.38 2.17
CA LEU A 265 -12.06 16.52 0.80
C LEU A 265 -11.20 17.79 0.64
N GLU A 266 -11.53 18.87 1.34
CA GLU A 266 -10.72 20.09 1.36
C GLU A 266 -9.34 19.84 1.96
N ARG A 267 -9.22 18.99 2.99
CA ARG A 267 -7.91 18.55 3.52
C ARG A 267 -7.11 17.80 2.46
N TYR A 268 -7.73 16.86 1.75
CA TYR A 268 -7.08 16.15 0.65
C TYR A 268 -6.63 17.12 -0.46
N ARG A 269 -7.49 18.07 -0.86
CA ARG A 269 -7.16 19.07 -1.89
C ARG A 269 -6.04 20.01 -1.44
N ALA A 270 -5.99 20.39 -0.16
CA ALA A 270 -4.92 21.19 0.42
C ALA A 270 -3.60 20.43 0.43
N TRP A 271 -3.60 19.16 0.86
CA TRP A 271 -2.44 18.27 0.78
C TRP A 271 -1.96 18.13 -0.67
N ARG A 272 -2.88 17.81 -1.60
CA ARG A 272 -2.62 17.71 -3.04
C ARG A 272 -1.97 18.96 -3.60
N GLY A 273 -2.47 20.14 -3.22
CA GLY A 273 -1.94 21.43 -3.68
C GLY A 273 -0.57 21.81 -3.11
N ALA A 274 -0.08 21.10 -2.09
CA ALA A 274 1.25 21.31 -1.54
C ALA A 274 2.36 20.58 -2.33
N TRP A 275 2.00 19.50 -3.05
CA TRP A 275 2.92 18.62 -3.78
C TRP A 275 3.21 19.06 -5.22
#